data_AF-A0A9W9ZYW7-F1
#
_entry.id   AF-A0A9W9ZYW7-F1
#
_cell.length_a   1.000
_cell.length_b   1.000
_cell.length_c   1.000
_cell.angle_alpha   90.00
_cell.angle_beta   90.00
_cell.angle_gamma   90.00
#
_symmetry.space_group_name_H-M   'P 1'
#
loop_
_entity.id
_entity.type
_entity.pdbx_description
1 polymer ?
#
loop_
_entity_poly.entity_id
_entity_poly.type
_entity_poly.pdbx_seq_one_letter_code
_entity_poly.pdbx_strand_id
1 'polypeptide(L)'
;MPLISSPGVAFIVVDDPPGTSANAVFNSVLSGWPVLLLTLLMALLSGIIMWGLIAAVANSTEYRLGLNKNAHMQAFHDLQSIVEPLKNRVDKLKGVLVDTYVAGEMHDFSSEELRVNKIIDHNSYYGVVFRGGKLEGQEFQTCFEDYVLTNQAVIFETVKQKTQPMSEPSQSAAVERSSGLFDAKSPLYQNAIYSCIGMLLFFTACGIIWDYGYMRHWKKKAEMDELELLGGPGYEMAKRNLDMMDSLMQEVQDFYENWTKRLDDITDKHEEEQKLQAKQKSRTCTHCSLVKCALYELHETTYPAQYHVLYCSNLNSR
;
A
#
# COMPACT_ATOMS: atom_id res chain seq x y z
N MET A 1 51.23 18.49 -31.79
CA MET A 1 50.03 18.01 -32.49
C MET A 1 50.07 16.49 -32.46
N PRO A 2 49.11 15.79 -31.81
CA PRO A 2 49.08 14.32 -31.87
C PRO A 2 48.55 13.89 -33.24
N LEU A 3 49.23 12.94 -33.88
CA LEU A 3 49.02 12.59 -35.30
C LEU A 3 47.99 11.47 -35.53
N ILE A 4 47.47 10.82 -34.49
CA ILE A 4 46.33 9.91 -34.60
C ILE A 4 45.66 9.67 -33.25
N SER A 5 44.32 9.74 -33.21
CA SER A 5 43.51 9.33 -32.06
C SER A 5 43.06 7.88 -32.25
N SER A 6 43.20 7.06 -31.21
CA SER A 6 42.69 5.68 -31.20
C SER A 6 41.14 5.69 -31.28
N PRO A 7 40.51 4.81 -32.09
CA PRO A 7 39.05 4.78 -32.27
C PRO A 7 38.27 4.22 -31.07
N GLY A 8 38.90 3.97 -29.92
CA GLY A 8 38.26 3.46 -28.71
C GLY A 8 38.55 1.98 -28.43
N VAL A 9 38.15 1.51 -27.25
CA VAL A 9 38.40 0.14 -26.76
C VAL A 9 37.17 -0.74 -27.07
N ALA A 10 37.38 -1.88 -27.72
CA ALA A 10 36.30 -2.82 -28.03
C ALA A 10 36.09 -3.80 -26.86
N PHE A 11 34.88 -3.79 -26.30
CA PHE A 11 34.43 -4.79 -25.34
C PHE A 11 33.84 -5.98 -26.11
N ILE A 12 34.59 -7.07 -26.16
CA ILE A 12 34.22 -8.28 -26.89
C ILE A 12 33.59 -9.24 -25.87
N VAL A 13 32.32 -9.57 -26.07
CA VAL A 13 31.60 -10.56 -25.27
C VAL A 13 31.29 -11.75 -26.18
N VAL A 14 31.35 -12.96 -25.62
CA VAL A 14 30.93 -14.17 -26.32
C VAL A 14 29.41 -14.10 -26.51
N ASP A 15 28.96 -14.19 -27.76
CA ASP A 15 27.52 -14.27 -28.06
C ASP A 15 26.95 -15.56 -27.48
N ASP A 16 25.92 -15.46 -26.64
CA ASP A 16 25.17 -16.63 -26.18
C ASP A 16 24.50 -17.33 -27.37
N PRO A 17 24.43 -18.67 -27.40
CA PRO A 17 23.78 -19.39 -28.48
C PRO A 17 22.32 -18.97 -28.63
N PRO A 18 21.78 -18.91 -29.88
CA PRO A 18 20.46 -18.39 -30.14
C PRO A 18 19.41 -19.18 -29.36
N GLY A 19 18.65 -18.48 -28.52
CA GLY A 19 17.61 -19.07 -27.68
C GLY A 19 17.95 -19.16 -26.19
N THR A 20 19.18 -18.88 -25.75
CA THR A 20 19.56 -18.89 -24.32
C THR A 20 18.77 -17.86 -23.51
N SER A 21 18.67 -16.63 -24.01
CA SER A 21 17.90 -15.56 -23.38
C SER A 21 16.39 -15.82 -23.43
N ALA A 22 15.88 -16.41 -24.52
CA ALA A 22 14.47 -16.81 -24.61
C ALA A 22 14.14 -17.94 -23.61
N ASN A 23 15.00 -18.97 -23.51
CA ASN A 23 14.85 -20.07 -22.56
C ASN A 23 15.00 -19.61 -21.11
N ALA A 24 15.86 -18.63 -20.83
CA ALA A 24 15.98 -18.03 -19.49
C ALA A 24 14.70 -17.28 -19.09
N VAL A 25 14.10 -16.53 -20.02
CA VAL A 25 12.81 -15.87 -19.79
C VAL A 25 11.68 -16.89 -19.63
N PHE A 26 11.62 -17.93 -20.46
CA PHE A 26 10.64 -19.01 -20.33
C PHE A 26 10.77 -19.76 -19.00
N ASN A 27 11.98 -20.10 -18.58
CA ASN A 27 12.22 -20.75 -17.29
C ASN A 27 11.87 -19.82 -16.11
N SER A 28 12.07 -18.51 -16.27
CA SER A 28 11.64 -17.53 -15.26
C SER A 28 10.11 -17.43 -15.16
N VAL A 29 9.40 -17.45 -16.29
CA VAL A 29 7.92 -17.47 -16.32
C VAL A 29 7.39 -18.79 -15.77
N LEU A 30 7.98 -19.92 -16.16
CA LEU A 30 7.62 -21.25 -15.65
C LEU A 30 7.93 -21.40 -14.15
N SER A 31 8.95 -20.72 -13.61
CA SER A 31 9.23 -20.71 -12.17
C SER A 31 8.13 -20.00 -11.35
N GLY A 32 7.35 -19.12 -11.97
CA GLY A 32 6.20 -18.43 -11.37
C GLY A 32 4.89 -19.23 -11.34
N TRP A 33 4.90 -20.47 -11.87
CA TRP A 33 3.72 -21.34 -11.91
C TRP A 33 3.00 -21.60 -10.56
N PRO A 34 3.63 -21.60 -9.37
CA PRO A 34 2.91 -21.85 -8.12
C PRO A 34 2.02 -20.66 -7.76
N VAL A 35 2.42 -19.44 -8.14
CA VAL A 35 1.63 -18.23 -7.92
C VAL A 35 0.41 -18.24 -8.83
N LEU A 36 0.58 -18.58 -10.11
CA LEU A 36 -0.54 -18.72 -11.04
C LEU A 36 -1.51 -19.82 -10.59
N LEU A 37 -0.99 -20.97 -10.18
CA LEU A 37 -1.80 -22.07 -9.67
C LEU A 37 -2.56 -21.68 -8.40
N LEU A 38 -1.92 -20.96 -7.47
CA LEU A 38 -2.56 -20.45 -6.26
C LEU A 38 -3.69 -19.45 -6.60
N THR A 39 -3.46 -18.52 -7.53
CA THR A 39 -4.49 -17.56 -7.96
C THR A 39 -5.65 -18.25 -8.66
N LEU A 40 -5.39 -19.28 -9.48
CA LEU A 40 -6.41 -20.09 -10.13
C LEU A 40 -7.22 -20.87 -9.10
N LEU A 41 -6.57 -21.49 -8.10
CA LEU A 41 -7.24 -22.18 -7.00
C LEU A 41 -8.11 -21.22 -6.19
N MET A 42 -7.63 -20.02 -5.86
CA MET A 42 -8.43 -19.02 -5.15
C MET A 42 -9.63 -18.55 -5.98
N ALA A 43 -9.46 -18.38 -7.29
CA ALA A 43 -10.56 -18.05 -8.18
C ALA A 43 -11.61 -19.17 -8.25
N LEU A 44 -11.17 -20.43 -8.34
CA LEU A 44 -12.05 -21.60 -8.36
C LEU A 44 -12.80 -21.77 -7.03
N LEU A 45 -12.12 -21.59 -5.89
CA LEU A 45 -12.73 -21.61 -4.57
C LEU A 45 -13.77 -20.49 -4.43
N SER A 46 -13.48 -19.28 -4.94
CA SER A 46 -14.45 -18.17 -4.93
C SER A 46 -15.71 -18.48 -5.76
N GLY A 47 -15.55 -19.16 -6.91
CA GLY A 47 -16.66 -19.57 -7.76
C GLY A 47 -17.58 -20.60 -7.09
N ILE A 48 -17.01 -21.54 -6.34
CA ILE A 48 -17.77 -22.53 -5.56
C ILE A 48 -18.55 -21.85 -4.42
N ILE A 49 -17.97 -20.82 -3.79
CA ILE A 49 -18.61 -20.07 -2.70
C ILE A 49 -19.80 -19.23 -3.19
N MET A 50 -19.88 -18.87 -4.48
CA MET A 50 -21.03 -18.14 -5.04
C MET A 50 -22.31 -18.98 -5.19
N TRP A 51 -22.23 -20.32 -5.06
CA TRP A 51 -23.42 -21.17 -5.04
C TRP A 51 -24.14 -20.97 -3.70
N GLY A 52 -25.05 -19.99 -3.65
CA GLY A 52 -25.90 -19.68 -2.51
C GLY A 52 -27.34 -20.07 -2.80
N LEU A 53 -27.94 -20.87 -1.92
CA LEU A 53 -29.37 -21.14 -1.95
C LEU A 53 -30.11 -19.95 -1.33
N ILE A 54 -31.16 -19.47 -2.00
CA ILE A 54 -31.98 -18.34 -1.57
C ILE A 54 -33.42 -18.82 -1.40
N ALA A 55 -34.06 -18.50 -0.29
CA ALA A 55 -35.46 -18.87 -0.03
C ALA A 55 -36.42 -17.79 -0.51
N ALA A 56 -37.62 -18.20 -0.92
CA ALA A 56 -38.78 -17.33 -1.04
C ALA A 56 -40.06 -18.17 -0.89
N VAL A 57 -41.19 -17.50 -0.67
CA VAL A 57 -42.50 -18.16 -0.62
C VAL A 57 -42.85 -18.72 -2.00
N ALA A 58 -43.40 -19.94 -2.04
CA ALA A 58 -43.77 -20.62 -3.27
C ALA A 58 -44.79 -19.79 -4.06
N ASN A 59 -44.59 -19.69 -5.38
CA ASN A 59 -45.46 -18.95 -6.30
C ASN A 59 -45.61 -17.44 -5.99
N SER A 60 -44.70 -16.87 -5.20
CA SER A 60 -44.65 -15.44 -4.91
C SER A 60 -43.95 -14.64 -6.00
N THR A 61 -44.12 -13.31 -5.98
CA THR A 61 -43.40 -12.37 -6.85
C THR A 61 -41.90 -12.41 -6.59
N GLU A 62 -41.50 -12.58 -5.33
CA GLU A 62 -40.11 -12.66 -4.88
C GLU A 62 -39.44 -13.92 -5.41
N TYR A 63 -40.15 -15.05 -5.39
CA TYR A 63 -39.67 -16.30 -5.95
C TYR A 63 -39.42 -16.19 -7.46
N ARG A 64 -40.37 -15.61 -8.20
CA ARG A 64 -40.24 -15.36 -9.65
C ARG A 64 -39.13 -14.38 -9.97
N LEU A 65 -38.95 -13.33 -9.15
CA LEU A 65 -37.85 -12.37 -9.29
C LEU A 65 -36.49 -13.05 -9.11
N GLY A 66 -36.37 -13.94 -8.12
CA GLY A 66 -35.17 -14.74 -7.91
C GLY A 66 -34.83 -15.61 -9.12
N LEU A 67 -35.82 -16.32 -9.67
CA LEU A 67 -35.64 -17.11 -10.89
C LEU A 67 -35.23 -16.25 -12.10
N ASN A 68 -35.87 -15.09 -12.29
CA ASN A 68 -35.52 -14.16 -13.37
C ASN A 68 -34.08 -13.62 -13.25
N LYS A 69 -33.52 -13.61 -12.04
CA LYS A 69 -32.11 -13.24 -11.78
C LYS A 69 -31.17 -14.46 -11.76
N ASN A 70 -31.61 -15.62 -12.24
CA ASN A 70 -30.85 -16.87 -12.25
C ASN A 70 -30.35 -17.29 -10.85
N ALA A 71 -31.09 -16.92 -9.80
CA ALA A 71 -30.78 -17.36 -8.44
C ALA A 71 -31.21 -18.82 -8.24
N HIS A 72 -30.46 -19.55 -7.41
CA HIS A 72 -30.85 -20.88 -6.98
C HIS A 72 -31.87 -20.77 -5.85
N MET A 73 -33.15 -20.98 -6.16
CA MET A 73 -34.27 -20.72 -5.26
C MET A 73 -34.77 -21.99 -4.56
N GLN A 74 -35.05 -21.88 -3.26
CA GLN A 74 -35.80 -22.86 -2.47
C GLN A 74 -37.19 -22.30 -2.16
N ALA A 75 -38.24 -23.05 -2.51
CA ALA A 75 -39.62 -22.65 -2.28
C ALA A 75 -40.10 -23.12 -0.90
N PHE A 76 -40.73 -22.22 -0.15
CA PHE A 76 -41.36 -22.50 1.14
C PHE A 76 -42.84 -22.14 1.12
N HIS A 77 -43.66 -22.76 1.97
CA HIS A 77 -45.10 -22.47 2.00
C HIS A 77 -45.40 -21.10 2.65
N ASP A 78 -44.71 -20.77 3.74
CA ASP A 78 -44.96 -19.56 4.53
C ASP A 78 -43.67 -18.85 4.93
N LEU A 79 -43.74 -17.54 5.16
CA LEU A 79 -42.58 -16.74 5.60
C LEU A 79 -41.99 -17.21 6.94
N GLN A 80 -42.85 -17.62 7.89
CA GLN A 80 -42.41 -18.13 9.19
C GLN A 80 -41.60 -19.42 9.07
N SER A 81 -41.96 -20.28 8.12
CA SER A 81 -41.24 -21.55 7.87
C SER A 81 -39.81 -21.34 7.35
N ILE A 82 -39.48 -20.13 6.87
CA ILE A 82 -38.15 -19.79 6.37
C ILE A 82 -37.20 -19.35 7.49
N VAL A 83 -37.73 -18.73 8.56
CA VAL A 83 -36.92 -18.09 9.61
C VAL A 83 -35.97 -19.06 10.29
N GLU A 84 -36.46 -20.22 10.72
CA GLU A 84 -35.66 -21.19 11.47
C GLU A 84 -34.57 -21.86 10.59
N PRO A 85 -34.86 -22.34 9.37
CA PRO A 85 -33.83 -22.78 8.43
C PRO A 85 -32.79 -21.71 8.10
N LEU A 86 -33.22 -20.45 8.01
CA LEU A 86 -32.33 -19.32 7.71
C LEU A 86 -31.35 -19.02 8.85
N LYS A 87 -31.83 -19.00 10.09
CA LYS A 87 -30.99 -18.77 11.28
C LYS A 87 -29.97 -19.90 11.47
N ASN A 88 -30.43 -21.15 11.34
CA ASN A 88 -29.61 -22.33 11.54
C ASN A 88 -28.76 -22.71 10.31
N ARG A 89 -28.88 -21.99 9.19
CA ARG A 89 -28.24 -22.29 7.90
C ARG A 89 -28.45 -23.73 7.42
N VAL A 90 -29.64 -24.27 7.70
CA VAL A 90 -30.04 -25.60 7.23
C VAL A 90 -30.08 -25.56 5.68
N ASP A 91 -29.68 -26.65 5.04
CA ASP A 91 -29.62 -26.79 3.58
C ASP A 91 -28.74 -25.76 2.84
N LYS A 92 -27.76 -25.16 3.53
CA LYS A 92 -26.88 -24.10 2.99
C LYS A 92 -27.66 -22.84 2.56
N LEU A 93 -28.81 -22.58 3.19
CA LEU A 93 -29.59 -21.38 2.95
C LEU A 93 -28.79 -20.13 3.33
N LYS A 94 -28.56 -19.24 2.36
CA LYS A 94 -27.75 -18.01 2.56
C LYS A 94 -28.58 -16.76 2.74
N GLY A 95 -29.83 -16.76 2.30
CA GLY A 95 -30.69 -15.58 2.33
C GLY A 95 -32.12 -15.89 1.95
N VAL A 96 -32.98 -14.89 2.13
CA VAL A 96 -34.38 -14.92 1.76
C VAL A 96 -34.72 -13.65 0.98
N LEU A 97 -35.59 -13.77 -0.03
CA LEU A 97 -36.20 -12.62 -0.68
C LEU A 97 -37.56 -12.36 -0.03
N VAL A 98 -37.69 -11.20 0.61
CA VAL A 98 -38.92 -10.72 1.24
C VAL A 98 -39.07 -9.25 0.91
N ASP A 99 -40.31 -8.82 0.72
CA ASP A 99 -40.64 -7.40 0.58
C ASP A 99 -40.23 -6.58 1.82
N THR A 100 -39.77 -5.35 1.61
CA THR A 100 -39.23 -4.50 2.68
C THR A 100 -40.26 -4.07 3.71
N TYR A 101 -41.53 -3.88 3.34
CA TYR A 101 -42.61 -3.57 4.28
C TYR A 101 -42.98 -4.79 5.10
N VAL A 102 -43.09 -5.95 4.46
CA VAL A 102 -43.38 -7.22 5.15
C VAL A 102 -42.26 -7.60 6.11
N ALA A 103 -41.00 -7.45 5.67
CA ALA A 103 -39.83 -7.75 6.50
C ALA A 103 -39.69 -6.78 7.69
N GLY A 104 -40.09 -5.51 7.53
CA GLY A 104 -40.08 -4.52 8.61
C GLY A 104 -41.13 -4.76 9.68
N GLU A 105 -42.30 -5.30 9.29
CA GLU A 105 -43.37 -5.63 10.24
C GLU A 105 -43.08 -6.91 11.03
N MET A 106 -42.38 -7.86 10.42
CA MET A 106 -42.16 -9.18 11.02
C MET A 106 -40.93 -9.19 11.93
N HIS A 107 -41.17 -9.20 13.25
CA HIS A 107 -40.13 -9.15 14.29
C HIS A 107 -39.03 -10.22 14.14
N ASP A 108 -39.37 -11.40 13.64
CA ASP A 108 -38.41 -12.49 13.43
C ASP A 108 -37.28 -12.12 12.46
N PHE A 109 -37.61 -11.35 11.41
CA PHE A 109 -36.65 -10.86 10.43
C PHE A 109 -35.89 -9.61 10.91
N SER A 110 -36.41 -8.91 11.92
CA SER A 110 -35.77 -7.75 12.56
C SER A 110 -34.88 -8.11 13.76
N SER A 111 -34.57 -9.38 13.97
CA SER A 111 -33.67 -9.84 15.05
C SER A 111 -32.20 -9.49 14.78
N GLU A 112 -31.39 -9.32 15.84
CA GLU A 112 -29.95 -8.97 15.71
C GLU A 112 -29.12 -10.00 14.90
N GLU A 113 -29.65 -11.22 14.76
CA GLU A 113 -29.01 -12.32 14.03
C GLU A 113 -29.19 -12.22 12.51
N LEU A 114 -30.20 -11.49 12.04
CA LEU A 114 -30.55 -11.35 10.63
C LEU A 114 -30.37 -9.91 10.18
N ARG A 115 -29.78 -9.73 8.98
CA ARG A 115 -29.51 -8.40 8.44
C ARG A 115 -29.82 -8.32 6.96
N VAL A 116 -30.41 -7.19 6.57
CA VAL A 116 -30.56 -6.82 5.15
C VAL A 116 -29.17 -6.62 4.54
N ASN A 117 -28.87 -7.37 3.47
CA ASN A 117 -27.62 -7.23 2.74
C ASN A 117 -27.69 -6.13 1.67
N LYS A 118 -28.80 -6.10 0.92
CA LYS A 118 -29.06 -5.16 -0.17
C LYS A 118 -30.56 -5.15 -0.48
N ILE A 119 -31.11 -3.99 -0.78
CA ILE A 119 -32.46 -3.86 -1.33
C ILE A 119 -32.35 -3.97 -2.86
N ILE A 120 -33.06 -4.92 -3.45
CA ILE A 120 -33.11 -5.09 -4.90
C ILE A 120 -34.17 -4.12 -5.43
N ASP A 121 -33.74 -3.17 -6.25
CA ASP A 121 -34.66 -2.23 -6.89
C ASP A 121 -35.55 -3.00 -7.89
N HIS A 122 -36.80 -3.20 -7.50
CA HIS A 122 -37.84 -3.83 -8.28
C HIS A 122 -39.18 -3.16 -7.93
N ASN A 123 -39.86 -2.66 -8.95
CA ASN A 123 -41.17 -2.03 -8.78
C ASN A 123 -42.21 -3.13 -8.55
N SER A 124 -42.36 -3.55 -7.29
CA SER A 124 -43.50 -4.35 -6.83
C SER A 124 -44.70 -3.44 -6.59
N TYR A 125 -45.85 -3.83 -7.13
CA TYR A 125 -47.11 -3.09 -6.93
C TYR A 125 -48.06 -3.95 -6.10
N TYR A 126 -48.63 -3.36 -5.05
CA TYR A 126 -49.75 -3.96 -4.34
C TYR A 126 -51.04 -3.68 -5.09
N GLY A 127 -51.84 -4.72 -5.29
CA GLY A 127 -53.11 -4.63 -5.98
C GLY A 127 -54.15 -5.52 -5.34
N VAL A 128 -55.41 -5.24 -5.65
CA VAL A 128 -56.55 -6.07 -5.24
C VAL A 128 -57.01 -6.85 -6.45
N VAL A 129 -57.21 -8.17 -6.27
CA VAL A 129 -57.74 -9.04 -7.32
C VAL A 129 -59.15 -9.46 -6.92
N PHE A 130 -60.12 -9.14 -7.77
CA PHE A 130 -61.50 -9.57 -7.60
C PHE A 130 -61.73 -10.88 -8.36
N ARG A 131 -62.43 -11.83 -7.74
CA ARG A 131 -62.76 -13.11 -8.37
C ARG A 131 -64.22 -13.46 -8.14
N GLY A 132 -65.02 -13.47 -9.21
CA GLY A 132 -66.40 -13.92 -9.20
C GLY A 132 -67.41 -12.93 -8.62
N GLY A 133 -68.64 -13.01 -9.10
CA GLY A 133 -69.80 -12.29 -8.56
C GLY A 133 -69.86 -10.80 -8.91
N LYS A 134 -70.58 -10.03 -8.09
CA LYS A 134 -70.85 -8.59 -8.35
C LYS A 134 -69.61 -7.70 -8.25
N LEU A 135 -68.54 -8.16 -7.60
CA LEU A 135 -67.27 -7.44 -7.46
C LEU A 135 -66.39 -7.54 -8.72
N GLU A 136 -66.68 -8.50 -9.60
CA GLU A 136 -66.05 -8.60 -10.92
C GLU A 136 -66.72 -7.67 -11.95
N GLY A 137 -67.85 -7.04 -11.60
CA GLY A 137 -68.52 -6.10 -12.48
C GLY A 137 -67.63 -4.89 -12.81
N GLN A 138 -67.61 -4.50 -14.10
CA GLN A 138 -66.83 -3.36 -14.58
C GLN A 138 -67.10 -2.08 -13.79
N GLU A 139 -68.35 -1.81 -13.41
CA GLU A 139 -68.73 -0.61 -12.65
C GLU A 139 -67.99 -0.51 -11.31
N PHE A 140 -67.85 -1.62 -10.58
CA PHE A 140 -67.15 -1.62 -9.30
C PHE A 140 -65.64 -1.49 -9.50
N GLN A 141 -65.07 -2.18 -10.49
CA GLN A 141 -63.64 -2.09 -10.79
C GLN A 141 -63.24 -0.67 -11.18
N THR A 142 -63.99 -0.02 -12.08
CA THR A 142 -63.74 1.37 -12.48
C THR A 142 -63.91 2.34 -11.31
N CYS A 143 -64.95 2.16 -10.50
CA CYS A 143 -65.14 2.98 -9.29
C CYS A 143 -63.99 2.83 -8.29
N PHE A 144 -63.53 1.59 -8.06
CA PHE A 144 -62.39 1.32 -7.18
C PHE A 144 -61.09 1.90 -7.74
N GLU A 145 -60.85 1.74 -9.04
CA GLU A 145 -59.70 2.31 -9.73
C GLU A 145 -59.69 3.85 -9.63
N ASP A 146 -60.82 4.50 -9.96
CA ASP A 146 -60.98 5.96 -9.84
C ASP A 146 -60.76 6.43 -8.40
N TYR A 147 -61.27 5.69 -7.41
CA TYR A 147 -61.06 6.00 -6.00
C TYR A 147 -59.57 5.92 -5.63
N VAL A 148 -58.87 4.87 -6.03
CA VAL A 148 -57.44 4.68 -5.76
C VAL A 148 -56.60 5.74 -6.46
N LEU A 149 -56.91 6.07 -7.71
CA LEU A 149 -56.21 7.10 -8.48
C LEU A 149 -56.44 8.49 -7.90
N THR A 150 -57.67 8.82 -7.50
CA THR A 150 -58.01 10.12 -6.90
C THR A 150 -57.39 10.30 -5.52
N ASN A 151 -57.29 9.23 -4.72
CA ASN A 151 -56.80 9.26 -3.34
C ASN A 151 -55.36 8.75 -3.18
N GLN A 152 -54.61 8.59 -4.26
CA GLN A 152 -53.30 7.94 -4.24
C GLN A 152 -52.33 8.56 -3.23
N ALA A 153 -52.30 9.89 -3.14
CA ALA A 153 -51.43 10.60 -2.20
C ALA A 153 -51.75 10.27 -0.73
N VAL A 154 -53.05 10.26 -0.38
CA VAL A 154 -53.53 9.95 0.98
C VAL A 154 -53.25 8.48 1.33
N ILE A 155 -53.46 7.58 0.37
CA ILE A 155 -53.17 6.16 0.53
C ILE A 155 -51.66 5.95 0.76
N PHE A 156 -50.81 6.57 -0.07
CA PHE A 156 -49.36 6.47 0.06
C PHE A 156 -48.84 7.03 1.39
N GLU A 157 -49.37 8.16 1.83
CA GLU A 157 -49.03 8.75 3.13
C GLU A 157 -49.47 7.85 4.29
N THR A 158 -50.68 7.29 4.22
CA THR A 158 -51.19 6.37 5.24
C THR A 158 -50.31 5.12 5.35
N VAL A 159 -49.87 4.56 4.22
CA VAL A 159 -48.94 3.42 4.21
C VAL A 159 -47.62 3.83 4.87
N LYS A 160 -47.01 4.94 4.45
CA LYS A 160 -45.75 5.42 4.99
C LYS A 160 -45.78 5.68 6.50
N GLN A 161 -46.91 6.12 7.04
CA GLN A 161 -47.06 6.37 8.49
C GLN A 161 -47.29 5.08 9.30
N LYS A 162 -47.91 4.06 8.69
CA LYS A 162 -48.27 2.81 9.37
C LYS A 162 -47.25 1.70 9.20
N THR A 163 -46.36 1.80 8.22
CA THR A 163 -45.34 0.78 7.96
C THR A 163 -43.95 1.37 8.15
N GLN A 164 -43.03 0.54 8.63
CA GLN A 164 -41.61 0.87 8.71
C GLN A 164 -40.85 -0.06 7.76
N PRO A 165 -40.58 0.35 6.52
CA PRO A 165 -39.82 -0.49 5.61
C PRO A 165 -38.39 -0.66 6.14
N MET A 166 -37.83 -1.85 5.96
CA MET A 166 -36.42 -2.06 6.23
C MET A 166 -35.56 -1.12 5.37
N SER A 167 -34.59 -0.46 6.01
CA SER A 167 -33.66 0.45 5.33
C SER A 167 -32.44 -0.31 4.79
N GLU A 168 -31.90 0.16 3.66
CA GLU A 168 -30.62 -0.36 3.17
C GLU A 168 -29.52 -0.01 4.19
N PRO A 169 -28.63 -0.96 4.55
CA PRO A 169 -27.54 -0.66 5.46
C PRO A 169 -26.62 0.43 4.85
N SER A 170 -26.14 1.34 5.69
CA SER A 170 -25.27 2.46 5.28
C SER A 170 -23.94 2.00 4.66
N GLN A 171 -23.52 0.76 4.93
CA GLN A 171 -22.34 0.14 4.34
C GLN A 171 -22.66 -1.27 3.85
N SER A 172 -22.05 -1.67 2.73
CA SER A 172 -22.19 -3.02 2.19
C SER A 172 -21.59 -4.05 3.14
N ALA A 173 -22.15 -5.26 3.16
CA ALA A 173 -21.65 -6.36 3.98
C ALA A 173 -20.20 -6.76 3.70
N ALA A 174 -19.70 -6.50 2.50
CA ALA A 174 -18.29 -6.70 2.18
C ALA A 174 -17.41 -5.61 2.83
N VAL A 175 -17.89 -4.36 2.90
CA VAL A 175 -17.15 -3.22 3.45
C VAL A 175 -17.06 -3.34 4.96
N GLU A 176 -18.15 -3.67 5.65
CA GLU A 176 -18.15 -3.80 7.12
C GLU A 176 -17.34 -5.01 7.61
N ARG A 177 -17.36 -6.11 6.85
CA ARG A 177 -16.53 -7.29 7.15
C ARG A 177 -15.06 -7.06 6.87
N SER A 178 -14.72 -6.25 5.86
CA SER A 178 -13.34 -5.94 5.51
C SER A 178 -12.77 -4.78 6.34
N SER A 179 -13.58 -3.79 6.70
CA SER A 179 -13.16 -2.66 7.54
C SER A 179 -12.68 -3.15 8.91
N GLY A 180 -13.38 -4.09 9.54
CA GLY A 180 -12.93 -4.71 10.79
C GLY A 180 -11.71 -5.62 10.63
N LEU A 181 -11.54 -6.27 9.46
CA LEU A 181 -10.42 -7.18 9.19
C LEU A 181 -9.09 -6.44 9.01
N PHE A 182 -9.14 -5.22 8.46
CA PHE A 182 -7.95 -4.37 8.22
C PHE A 182 -7.85 -3.18 9.18
N ASP A 183 -8.71 -3.09 10.19
CA ASP A 183 -8.60 -2.05 11.22
C ASP A 183 -7.34 -2.29 12.07
N ALA A 184 -6.50 -1.28 12.19
CA ALA A 184 -5.28 -1.31 13.00
C ALA A 184 -5.57 -1.59 14.49
N LYS A 185 -6.81 -1.35 14.94
CA LYS A 185 -7.26 -1.64 16.30
C LYS A 185 -7.83 -3.05 16.47
N SER A 186 -8.06 -3.80 15.39
CA SER A 186 -8.65 -5.13 15.52
C SER A 186 -7.61 -6.13 16.06
N PRO A 187 -8.00 -7.00 17.01
CA PRO A 187 -7.09 -7.99 17.56
C PRO A 187 -6.66 -9.01 16.50
N LEU A 188 -7.49 -9.26 15.49
CA LEU A 188 -7.18 -10.14 14.37
C LEU A 188 -6.05 -9.57 13.50
N TYR A 189 -6.12 -8.29 13.14
CA TYR A 189 -5.08 -7.63 12.34
C TYR A 189 -3.74 -7.56 13.08
N GLN A 190 -3.77 -7.20 14.36
CA GLN A 190 -2.56 -7.15 15.19
C GLN A 190 -1.91 -8.53 15.32
N ASN A 191 -2.71 -9.57 15.61
CA ASN A 191 -2.19 -10.94 15.70
C ASN A 191 -1.61 -11.43 14.37
N ALA A 192 -2.27 -11.12 13.25
CA ALA A 192 -1.76 -11.47 11.92
C ALA A 192 -0.44 -10.76 11.61
N ILE A 193 -0.32 -9.46 11.91
CA ILE A 193 0.92 -8.71 11.73
C ILE A 193 2.04 -9.26 12.59
N TYR A 194 1.81 -9.48 13.88
CA TYR A 194 2.84 -10.04 14.76
C TYR A 194 3.25 -11.44 14.31
N SER A 195 2.31 -12.26 13.82
CA SER A 195 2.61 -13.57 13.24
C SER A 195 3.45 -13.45 11.96
N CYS A 196 3.14 -12.51 11.07
CA CYS A 196 3.91 -12.29 9.84
C CYS A 196 5.33 -11.78 10.14
N ILE A 197 5.46 -10.82 11.06
CA ILE A 197 6.77 -10.31 11.50
C ILE A 197 7.56 -11.44 12.17
N GLY A 198 6.94 -12.23 13.03
CA GLY A 198 7.57 -13.38 13.67
C GLY A 198 8.06 -14.42 12.65
N MET A 199 7.24 -14.74 11.65
CA MET A 199 7.61 -15.67 10.58
C MET A 199 8.75 -15.14 9.71
N LEU A 200 8.76 -13.84 9.37
CA LEU A 200 9.85 -13.21 8.65
C LEU A 200 11.15 -13.23 9.46
N LEU A 201 11.09 -12.88 10.75
CA LEU A 201 12.26 -12.94 11.63
C LEU A 201 12.78 -14.37 11.78
N PHE A 202 11.88 -15.35 11.88
CA PHE A 202 12.27 -16.76 11.92
C PHE A 202 12.99 -17.20 10.64
N PHE A 203 12.44 -16.91 9.46
CA PHE A 203 13.09 -17.26 8.20
C PHE A 203 14.43 -16.56 8.00
N THR A 204 14.54 -15.28 8.37
CA THR A 204 15.82 -14.56 8.32
C THR A 204 16.84 -15.15 9.29
N ALA A 205 16.45 -15.50 10.52
CA ALA A 205 17.33 -16.15 11.49
C ALA A 205 17.80 -17.53 10.98
N CYS A 206 16.89 -18.35 10.44
CA CYS A 206 17.24 -19.63 9.81
C CYS A 206 18.20 -19.43 8.63
N GLY A 207 17.97 -18.41 7.80
CA GLY A 207 18.87 -18.06 6.69
C GLY A 207 20.26 -17.67 7.17
N ILE A 208 20.36 -16.85 8.21
CA ILE A 208 21.65 -16.43 8.81
C ILE A 208 22.37 -17.63 9.43
N ILE A 209 21.66 -18.48 10.18
CA ILE A 209 22.23 -19.69 10.79
C ILE A 209 22.74 -20.65 9.70
N TRP A 210 21.99 -20.81 8.62
CA TRP A 210 22.40 -21.62 7.48
C TRP A 210 23.66 -21.06 6.80
N ASP A 211 23.72 -19.76 6.57
CA ASP A 211 24.85 -19.10 5.91
C ASP A 211 26.13 -19.15 6.77
N TYR A 212 26.03 -18.73 8.04
CA TYR A 212 27.17 -18.67 8.96
C TYR A 212 27.59 -20.03 9.50
N GLY A 213 26.64 -20.91 9.82
CA GLY A 213 26.91 -22.20 10.45
C GLY A 213 27.21 -23.31 9.45
N TYR A 214 26.37 -23.45 8.42
CA TYR A 214 26.47 -24.57 7.48
C TYR A 214 27.32 -24.20 6.26
N MET A 215 26.99 -23.13 5.55
CA MET A 215 27.63 -22.80 4.28
C MET A 215 29.08 -22.32 4.45
N ARG A 216 29.38 -21.51 5.47
CA ARG A 216 30.75 -21.03 5.72
C ARG A 216 31.69 -22.13 6.23
N HIS A 217 31.19 -23.09 7.02
CA HIS A 217 31.97 -24.24 7.46
C HIS A 217 32.24 -25.21 6.30
N TRP A 218 31.24 -25.46 5.45
CA TRP A 218 31.40 -26.30 4.26
C TRP A 218 32.27 -25.65 3.19
N LYS A 219 32.17 -24.33 2.95
CA LYS A 219 33.09 -23.59 2.05
C LYS A 219 34.54 -23.68 2.52
N LYS A 220 34.80 -23.43 3.81
CA LYS A 220 36.14 -23.59 4.36
C LYS A 220 36.67 -25.02 4.23
N LYS A 221 35.81 -26.02 4.44
CA LYS A 221 36.22 -27.43 4.29
C LYS A 221 36.51 -27.79 2.83
N ALA A 222 35.67 -27.35 1.89
CA ALA A 222 35.89 -27.56 0.45
C ALA A 222 37.13 -26.81 -0.06
N GLU A 223 37.36 -25.57 0.36
CA GLU A 223 38.58 -24.82 0.05
C GLU A 223 39.82 -25.51 0.63
N MET A 224 39.77 -26.02 1.87
CA MET A 224 40.88 -26.74 2.48
C MET A 224 41.17 -28.08 1.79
N ASP A 225 40.14 -28.85 1.44
CA ASP A 225 40.28 -30.12 0.70
C ASP A 225 40.83 -29.87 -0.73
N GLU A 226 40.43 -28.79 -1.41
CA GLU A 226 40.95 -28.39 -2.72
C GLU A 226 42.41 -27.87 -2.65
N LEU A 227 42.75 -27.15 -1.58
CA LEU A 227 44.10 -26.65 -1.29
C LEU A 227 45.08 -27.79 -0.94
N GLU A 228 44.60 -28.83 -0.26
CA GLU A 228 45.38 -30.03 0.09
C GLU A 228 45.55 -30.96 -1.14
N LEU A 229 44.57 -30.99 -2.05
CA LEU A 229 44.65 -31.70 -3.34
C LEU A 229 45.60 -31.00 -4.34
N LEU A 230 45.77 -29.68 -4.24
CA LEU A 230 46.79 -28.89 -4.94
C LEU A 230 48.20 -29.02 -4.32
N GLY A 231 48.51 -30.17 -3.72
CA GLY A 231 49.82 -30.50 -3.17
C GLY A 231 50.93 -30.31 -4.22
N GLY A 232 51.62 -29.16 -4.15
CA GLY A 232 52.69 -28.79 -5.06
C GLY A 232 52.85 -27.27 -5.25
N PRO A 233 53.76 -26.83 -6.16
CA PRO A 233 54.26 -25.45 -6.29
C PRO A 233 53.21 -24.37 -6.59
N GLY A 234 51.94 -24.75 -6.85
CA GLY A 234 50.82 -23.83 -7.02
C GLY A 234 50.35 -23.18 -5.70
N TYR A 235 50.42 -23.90 -4.57
CA TYR A 235 50.04 -23.35 -3.26
C TYR A 235 50.99 -22.23 -2.81
N GLU A 236 52.30 -22.41 -3.03
CA GLU A 236 53.30 -21.38 -2.70
C GLU A 236 53.16 -20.13 -3.59
N MET A 237 52.79 -20.30 -4.86
CA MET A 237 52.48 -19.21 -5.79
C MET A 237 51.23 -18.44 -5.38
N ALA A 238 50.14 -19.13 -5.03
CA ALA A 238 48.90 -18.50 -4.59
C ALA A 238 49.11 -17.71 -3.29
N LYS A 239 49.85 -18.29 -2.33
CA LYS A 239 50.20 -17.61 -1.08
C LYS A 239 51.06 -16.37 -1.30
N ARG A 240 52.08 -16.46 -2.17
CA ARG A 240 52.90 -15.28 -2.53
C ARG A 240 52.09 -14.17 -3.19
N ASN A 241 51.14 -14.49 -4.06
CA ASN A 241 50.29 -13.48 -4.68
C ASN A 241 49.36 -12.81 -3.66
N LEU A 242 48.86 -13.57 -2.68
CA LEU A 242 48.04 -13.05 -1.58
C LEU A 242 48.86 -12.13 -0.67
N ASP A 243 50.06 -12.56 -0.25
CA ASP A 243 50.98 -11.76 0.56
C ASP A 243 51.43 -10.50 -0.21
N MET A 244 51.63 -10.60 -1.52
CA MET A 244 51.94 -9.45 -2.39
C MET A 244 50.78 -8.46 -2.46
N MET A 245 49.54 -8.94 -2.60
CA MET A 245 48.35 -8.08 -2.65
C MET A 245 48.09 -7.37 -1.32
N ASP A 246 48.35 -8.04 -0.19
CA ASP A 246 48.25 -7.44 1.14
C ASP A 246 49.30 -6.32 1.33
N SER A 247 50.53 -6.53 0.84
CA SER A 247 51.57 -5.48 0.86
C SER A 247 51.22 -4.26 -0.01
N LEU A 248 50.62 -4.49 -1.19
CA LEU A 248 50.16 -3.42 -2.08
C LEU A 248 49.01 -2.63 -1.46
N MET A 249 48.10 -3.32 -0.76
CA MET A 249 47.00 -2.68 -0.05
C MET A 249 47.51 -1.82 1.11
N GLN A 250 48.53 -2.28 1.83
CA GLN A 250 49.17 -1.52 2.90
C GLN A 250 49.84 -0.24 2.37
N GLU A 251 50.56 -0.30 1.25
CA GLU A 251 51.18 0.89 0.65
C GLU A 251 50.13 1.94 0.20
N VAL A 252 49.01 1.50 -0.36
CA VAL A 252 47.90 2.41 -0.74
C VAL A 252 47.29 3.06 0.49
N GLN A 253 47.11 2.30 1.56
CA GLN A 253 46.56 2.81 2.81
C GLN A 253 47.49 3.85 3.45
N ASP A 254 48.79 3.54 3.53
CA ASP A 254 49.82 4.45 4.05
C ASP A 254 49.90 5.75 3.23
N PHE A 255 49.79 5.64 1.90
CA PHE A 255 49.73 6.81 1.03
C PHE A 255 48.50 7.67 1.35
N TYR A 256 47.33 7.05 1.52
CA TYR A 256 46.08 7.76 1.79
C TYR A 256 46.13 8.49 3.14
N GLU A 257 46.66 7.85 4.18
CA GLU A 257 46.83 8.45 5.50
C GLU A 257 47.82 9.62 5.46
N ASN A 258 48.97 9.44 4.79
CA ASN A 258 49.98 10.49 4.66
C ASN A 258 49.47 11.68 3.83
N TRP A 259 48.69 11.41 2.78
CA TRP A 259 48.06 12.44 1.95
C TRP A 259 47.04 13.25 2.75
N THR A 260 46.17 12.58 3.50
CA THR A 260 45.16 13.23 4.36
C THR A 260 45.82 14.12 5.39
N LYS A 261 46.86 13.62 6.07
CA LYS A 261 47.62 14.39 7.06
C LYS A 261 48.28 15.65 6.48
N ARG A 262 48.79 15.58 5.24
CA ARG A 262 49.35 16.75 4.55
C ARG A 262 48.28 17.76 4.15
N LEU A 263 47.11 17.28 3.71
CA LEU A 263 45.97 18.14 3.41
C LEU A 263 45.51 18.92 4.64
N ASP A 264 45.43 18.24 5.79
CA ASP A 264 45.07 18.88 7.06
C ASP A 264 46.11 19.94 7.46
N ASP A 265 47.41 19.63 7.40
CA ASP A 265 48.49 20.59 7.73
C ASP A 265 48.48 21.84 6.81
N ILE A 266 48.18 21.67 5.51
CA ILE A 266 48.04 22.79 4.58
C ILE A 266 46.80 23.62 4.93
N THR A 267 45.69 22.96 5.28
CA THR A 267 44.44 23.63 5.66
C THR A 267 44.62 24.46 6.92
N ASP A 268 45.25 23.89 7.96
CA ASP A 268 45.53 24.57 9.22
C ASP A 268 46.44 25.79 9.02
N LYS A 269 47.52 25.65 8.23
CA LYS A 269 48.39 26.78 7.87
C LYS A 269 47.65 27.87 7.11
N HIS A 270 46.76 27.49 6.18
CA HIS A 270 45.97 28.46 5.44
C HIS A 270 45.02 29.23 6.37
N GLU A 271 44.40 28.56 7.34
CA GLU A 271 43.58 29.24 8.35
C GLU A 271 44.40 30.21 9.21
N GLU A 272 45.61 29.83 9.63
CA GLU A 272 46.49 30.72 10.38
C GLU A 272 46.89 31.95 9.57
N GLU A 273 47.27 31.77 8.30
CA GLU A 273 47.57 32.86 7.39
C GLU A 273 46.37 33.80 7.22
N GLN A 274 45.16 33.26 7.03
CA GLN A 274 43.93 34.07 6.95
C GLN A 274 43.68 34.84 8.25
N LYS A 275 43.89 34.23 9.42
CA LYS A 275 43.76 34.91 10.73
C LYS A 275 44.79 36.04 10.87
N LEU A 276 46.03 35.85 10.40
CA LEU A 276 47.06 36.89 10.39
C LEU A 276 46.73 38.03 9.42
N GLN A 277 46.25 37.72 8.21
CA GLN A 277 45.79 38.71 7.24
C GLN A 277 44.58 39.50 7.77
N ALA A 278 43.64 38.85 8.45
CA ALA A 278 42.51 39.52 9.11
C ALA A 278 42.97 40.46 10.22
N LYS A 279 43.95 40.06 11.05
CA LYS A 279 44.57 40.91 12.08
C LYS A 279 45.34 42.10 11.49
N GLN A 280 46.07 41.90 10.38
CA GLN A 280 46.71 43.01 9.67
C GLN A 280 45.68 43.96 9.11
N LYS A 281 44.64 43.46 8.44
CA LYS A 281 43.55 44.28 7.88
C LYS A 281 42.81 45.06 8.96
N SER A 282 42.61 44.50 10.15
CA SER A 282 42.03 45.23 11.29
C SER A 282 42.95 46.34 11.79
N ARG A 283 44.26 46.09 11.95
CA ARG A 283 45.26 47.11 12.33
C ARG A 283 45.35 48.23 11.30
N THR A 284 45.29 47.92 10.00
CA THR A 284 45.26 48.94 8.93
C THR A 284 43.96 49.75 8.96
N CYS A 285 42.83 49.14 9.34
CA CYS A 285 41.57 49.86 9.53
C CYS A 285 41.63 50.83 10.72
N THR A 286 42.25 50.44 11.84
CA THR A 286 42.46 51.31 13.01
C THR A 286 43.46 52.43 12.72
N HIS A 287 44.49 52.18 11.90
CA HIS A 287 45.42 53.21 11.46
C HIS A 287 44.76 54.18 10.44
N CYS A 288 43.86 53.69 9.58
CA CYS A 288 43.11 54.54 8.65
C CYS A 288 42.06 55.40 9.37
N SER A 289 41.44 54.90 10.45
CA SER A 289 40.55 55.72 11.30
C SER A 289 41.32 56.76 12.11
N LEU A 290 42.52 56.45 12.62
CA LEU A 290 43.39 57.42 13.30
C LEU A 290 43.95 58.48 12.35
N VAL A 291 44.36 58.12 11.12
CA VAL A 291 44.84 59.10 10.13
C VAL A 291 43.69 59.95 9.56
N LYS A 292 42.48 59.39 9.40
CA LYS A 292 41.30 60.20 9.07
C LYS A 292 40.87 61.12 10.21
N CYS A 293 41.00 60.72 11.48
CA CYS A 293 40.76 61.63 12.61
C CYS A 293 41.84 62.73 12.69
N ALA A 294 43.12 62.39 12.50
CA ALA A 294 44.21 63.38 12.55
C ALA A 294 44.18 64.37 11.38
N LEU A 295 43.68 63.97 10.20
CA LEU A 295 43.45 64.89 9.07
C LEU A 295 42.18 65.74 9.22
N TYR A 296 41.21 65.33 10.05
CA TYR A 296 40.05 66.17 10.37
C TYR A 296 40.34 67.15 11.53
N GLU A 297 41.29 66.85 12.43
CA GLU A 297 41.69 67.77 13.51
C GLU A 297 42.67 68.88 13.09
N LEU A 298 43.26 68.83 11.89
CA LEU A 298 44.19 69.87 11.42
C LEU A 298 43.55 70.94 10.53
N HIS A 299 42.25 70.86 10.24
CA HIS A 299 41.62 71.80 9.32
C HIS A 299 40.22 72.25 9.73
N GLU A 300 39.98 72.53 11.01
CA GLU A 300 38.89 73.43 11.41
C GLU A 300 39.07 73.98 12.85
N THR A 301 39.95 74.98 12.98
CA THR A 301 39.79 76.02 14.00
C THR A 301 39.61 77.37 13.32
N THR A 302 38.46 77.59 12.67
CA THR A 302 37.84 78.93 12.64
C THR A 302 36.31 78.86 12.46
N TYR A 303 35.60 78.51 13.55
CA TYR A 303 34.23 78.96 13.91
C TYR A 303 33.02 78.57 13.01
N PRO A 304 31.76 78.64 13.51
CA PRO A 304 31.01 77.48 14.00
C PRO A 304 29.74 77.16 13.19
N ALA A 305 29.19 75.95 13.33
CA ALA A 305 27.74 75.68 13.52
C ALA A 305 27.29 74.28 13.02
N GLN A 306 26.46 73.68 13.87
CA GLN A 306 25.28 72.85 13.55
C GLN A 306 25.44 71.47 12.90
N TYR A 307 25.02 70.49 13.71
CA TYR A 307 24.29 69.25 13.42
C TYR A 307 24.50 68.61 12.05
N HIS A 308 25.02 67.38 12.03
CA HIS A 308 24.31 66.31 11.33
C HIS A 308 24.75 64.92 11.81
N VAL A 309 23.75 64.18 12.29
CA VAL A 309 23.71 62.72 12.39
C VAL A 309 24.07 62.14 11.03
N LEU A 310 24.98 61.16 10.95
CA LEU A 310 25.03 60.23 9.82
C LEU A 310 25.71 58.90 10.19
N TYR A 311 24.86 57.88 10.09
CA TYR A 311 25.12 56.46 9.99
C TYR A 311 26.26 56.13 9.00
N CYS A 312 27.09 55.14 9.34
CA CYS A 312 27.76 54.34 8.33
C CYS A 312 27.15 52.94 8.28
N SER A 313 26.25 52.82 7.31
CA SER A 313 25.66 51.62 6.76
C SER A 313 26.71 50.65 6.21
N ASN A 314 26.34 49.39 6.36
CA ASN A 314 26.93 48.20 5.79
C ASN A 314 26.78 48.22 4.24
N LEU A 315 27.85 47.95 3.48
CA LEU A 315 27.80 47.75 2.02
C LEU A 315 28.96 46.87 1.52
N ASN A 316 28.79 45.57 1.78
CA ASN A 316 28.67 44.46 0.82
C ASN A 316 29.57 44.33 -0.43
N SER A 317 29.86 43.04 -0.71
CA SER A 317 30.02 42.39 -2.04
C SER A 317 31.42 42.30 -2.68
N ARG A 318 32.01 41.10 -2.57
CA ARG A 318 32.06 40.10 -3.66
C ARG A 318 32.29 38.70 -3.09
#